data_AF-A0A914MCY4-F1
#
_entry.id   AF-A0A914MCY4-F1
#
_cell.length_a   1.000
_cell.length_b   1.000
_cell.length_c   1.000
_cell.angle_alpha   90.00
_cell.angle_beta   90.00
_cell.angle_gamma   90.00
#
_symmetry.space_group_name_H-M   'P 1'
#
loop_
_entity.id
_entity.type
_entity.pdbx_description
1 polymer ?
#
loop_
_entity_poly.entity_id
_entity_poly.type
_entity_poly.pdbx_seq_one_letter_code
_entity_poly.pdbx_strand_id
1 'polypeptide(L)' 'MSALIAREIVEKALISTKLDNLEAARNIESNSAAKFGGRFNSIVSNSEFAYVNWYGKRNCQLRVGSRHSLTWED' A
#
# COMPACT_ATOMS: atom_id res chain seq x y z
N MET A 1 -10.24 -15.03 4.80
CA MET A 1 -9.66 -14.99 3.43
C MET A 1 -9.92 -13.59 2.85
N SER A 2 -9.09 -12.57 3.14
CA SER A 2 -9.31 -11.21 2.58
C SER A 2 -8.09 -10.29 2.44
N ALA A 3 -6.86 -10.82 2.41
CA ALA A 3 -5.64 -9.99 2.29
C ALA A 3 -4.93 -10.07 0.91
N LEU A 4 -5.37 -10.95 0.01
CA LEU A 4 -4.64 -11.24 -1.25
C LEU A 4 -4.76 -10.12 -2.29
N ILE A 5 -5.88 -9.40 -2.36
CA ILE A 5 -6.15 -8.48 -3.48
C ILE A 5 -5.48 -7.10 -3.25
N ALA A 6 -5.41 -6.61 -2.01
CA ALA A 6 -4.68 -5.37 -1.70
C ALA A 6 -3.18 -5.54 -1.92
N ARG A 7 -2.63 -6.72 -1.62
CA ARG A 7 -1.22 -7.05 -1.81
C ARG A 7 -0.77 -6.88 -3.26
N GLU A 8 -1.55 -7.34 -4.23
CA GLU A 8 -1.19 -7.25 -5.65
C GLU A 8 -1.06 -5.79 -6.14
N ILE A 9 -1.97 -4.92 -5.71
CA ILE A 9 -1.93 -3.47 -6.03
C ILE A 9 -0.67 -2.84 -5.43
N VAL A 10 -0.40 -3.12 -4.16
CA VAL A 10 0.77 -2.61 -3.44
C VAL A 10 2.07 -3.10 -4.09
N GLU A 11 2.18 -4.40 -4.36
CA GLU A 11 3.37 -5.01 -4.96
C GLU A 11 3.70 -4.41 -6.33
N LYS A 12 2.71 -4.24 -7.20
CA LYS A 12 2.90 -3.59 -8.52
C LYS A 12 3.42 -2.16 -8.39
N ALA A 13 2.89 -1.38 -7.46
CA ALA A 13 3.34 -0.01 -7.24
C ALA A 13 4.77 0.06 -6.71
N LEU A 14 5.15 -0.87 -5.80
CA LEU A 14 6.51 -0.92 -5.25
C LEU A 14 7.57 -1.36 -6.25
N ILE A 15 7.25 -2.29 -7.16
CA ILE A 15 8.16 -2.77 -8.21
C ILE A 15 8.39 -1.70 -9.29
N SER A 16 7.43 -0.79 -9.49
CA SER A 16 7.52 0.23 -10.53
C SER A 16 8.73 1.15 -10.33
N THR A 17 9.63 1.18 -11.30
CA THR A 17 10.79 2.08 -11.34
C THR A 17 10.45 3.49 -11.81
N LYS A 18 9.22 3.71 -12.29
CA LYS A 18 8.73 5.00 -12.80
C LYS A 18 8.05 5.87 -11.75
N LEU A 19 7.76 5.32 -10.58
CA LEU A 19 7.01 6.00 -9.53
C LEU A 19 7.95 6.34 -8.38
N ASP A 20 8.02 7.62 -8.01
CA ASP A 20 8.60 8.00 -6.71
C ASP A 20 7.72 7.51 -5.54
N ASN A 21 8.15 7.72 -4.29
CA ASN A 21 7.41 7.22 -3.13
C ASN A 21 6.02 7.85 -2.98
N LEU A 22 5.88 9.14 -3.28
CA LEU A 22 4.60 9.84 -3.20
C LEU A 22 3.66 9.37 -4.32
N GLU A 23 4.17 9.21 -5.53
CA GLU A 23 3.42 8.69 -6.67
C GLU A 23 3.00 7.24 -6.46
N ALA A 24 3.88 6.40 -5.90
CA ALA A 24 3.55 5.02 -5.55
C ALA A 24 2.42 4.96 -4.51
N ALA A 25 2.49 5.78 -3.45
CA ALA A 25 1.42 5.87 -2.45
C ALA A 25 0.08 6.29 -3.08
N ARG A 26 0.06 7.38 -3.87
CA ARG A 26 -1.15 7.85 -4.58
C ARG A 26 -1.70 6.81 -5.55
N ASN A 27 -0.83 6.08 -6.23
CA ASN A 27 -1.24 5.00 -7.14
C ASN A 27 -1.92 3.86 -6.39
N ILE A 28 -1.37 3.47 -5.23
CA ILE A 28 -1.97 2.45 -4.35
C ILE A 28 -3.34 2.90 -3.86
N GLU A 29 -3.45 4.13 -3.37
CA GLU A 29 -4.70 4.71 -2.86
C GLU A 29 -5.78 4.72 -3.93
N SER A 30 -5.48 5.28 -5.11
CA SER A 30 -6.43 5.38 -6.23
C SER A 30 -6.87 4.01 -6.73
N ASN A 31 -5.94 3.07 -6.91
CA ASN A 31 -6.27 1.73 -7.41
C ASN A 31 -7.03 0.89 -6.38
N SER A 32 -6.72 1.05 -5.09
CA SER A 32 -7.44 0.37 -4.02
C SER A 32 -8.86 0.90 -3.90
N ALA A 33 -9.04 2.24 -3.91
CA ALA A 33 -10.37 2.85 -3.91
C ALA A 33 -11.20 2.44 -5.12
N ALA A 34 -10.60 2.43 -6.32
CA ALA A 34 -11.28 1.98 -7.54
C ALA A 34 -11.73 0.51 -7.48
N LYS A 35 -10.95 -0.37 -6.83
CA LYS A 35 -11.23 -1.81 -6.75
C LYS A 35 -12.19 -2.19 -5.62
N PHE A 36 -12.11 -1.53 -4.48
CA PHE A 36 -12.80 -1.95 -3.26
C PHE A 36 -13.86 -0.97 -2.77
N GLY A 37 -13.93 0.24 -3.35
CA GLY A 37 -14.68 1.36 -2.81
C GLY A 37 -14.07 1.90 -1.51
N GLY A 38 -14.56 3.04 -1.03
CA GLY A 38 -14.07 3.64 0.22
C GLY A 38 -12.80 4.47 0.04
N ARG A 39 -12.22 4.90 1.17
CA ARG A 39 -11.03 5.75 1.21
C ARG A 39 -9.85 4.93 1.69
N PHE A 40 -8.78 4.93 0.90
CA PHE A 40 -7.52 4.30 1.26
C PHE A 40 -6.45 5.36 1.49
N ASN A 41 -5.53 5.06 2.40
CA ASN A 41 -4.33 5.83 2.64
C ASN A 41 -3.12 4.89 2.52
N SER A 42 -2.01 5.41 2.00
CA SER A 42 -0.79 4.65 1.83
C SER A 42 0.45 5.45 2.20
N ILE A 43 1.39 4.81 2.87
CA ILE A 43 2.74 5.31 3.10
C ILE A 43 3.69 4.42 2.32
N VAL A 44 4.57 5.03 1.53
CA VAL A 44 5.69 4.35 0.85
C VAL A 44 6.99 5.06 1.22
N SER A 45 8.02 4.31 1.58
CA SER A 45 9.32 4.84 1.97
C SER A 45 10.46 3.90 1.60
N ASN A 46 11.64 4.45 1.31
CA ASN A 46 12.88 3.65 1.23
C ASN A 46 13.51 3.40 2.60
N SER A 47 13.09 4.14 3.62
CA SER A 47 13.47 3.91 5.01
C SER A 47 12.45 2.99 5.67
N GLU A 48 12.93 2.13 6.56
CA GLU A 48 12.05 1.35 7.41
C GLU A 48 11.30 2.27 8.39
N PHE A 49 10.06 1.91 8.67
CA PHE A 49 9.22 2.60 9.66
C PHE A 49 8.40 1.59 10.45
N ALA A 50 8.19 1.90 11.72
CA ALA A 50 7.33 1.12 12.59
C ALA A 50 5.91 1.68 12.55
N TYR A 51 4.93 0.80 12.74
CA TYR A 51 3.54 1.18 12.90
C TYR A 51 2.90 0.26 13.94
N VAL A 52 1.95 0.79 14.70
CA VAL A 52 1.22 0.01 15.70
C VAL A 52 0.12 -0.78 15.00
N ASN A 53 -0.03 -2.05 15.36
CA ASN A 53 -0.95 -2.99 14.74
C ASN A 53 -2.36 -2.40 14.64
N TRP A 54 -2.87 -2.28 13.41
CA TRP A 54 -4.23 -1.81 13.14
C TRP A 54 -5.07 -2.99 12.65
N TYR A 55 -6.11 -3.34 13.40
CA TYR A 55 -7.01 -4.46 13.11
C TYR A 55 -8.08 -4.11 12.06
N GLY A 56 -7.68 -3.51 10.94
CA GLY A 56 -8.56 -3.21 9.81
C GLY A 56 -8.69 -4.40 8.85
N LYS A 57 -9.89 -4.63 8.29
CA LYS A 57 -10.15 -5.75 7.37
C LYS A 57 -9.39 -5.65 6.04
N ARG A 58 -8.95 -4.45 5.65
CA ARG A 58 -8.33 -4.15 4.35
C ARG A 58 -7.01 -3.40 4.50
N ASN A 59 -6.13 -3.92 5.35
CA ASN A 59 -4.80 -3.39 5.55
C ASN A 59 -3.75 -4.25 4.83
N CYS A 60 -2.70 -3.61 4.33
CA CYS A 60 -1.57 -4.29 3.69
C CYS A 60 -0.24 -3.66 4.11
N GLN A 61 0.62 -4.46 4.73
CA GLN A 61 2.04 -4.14 4.89
C GLN A 61 2.82 -4.99 3.88
N LEU A 62 3.69 -4.35 3.12
CA LEU A 62 4.58 -5.05 2.20
C LEU A 62 5.92 -4.34 2.10
N ARG A 63 6.99 -5.13 1.96
CA ARG A 63 8.31 -4.66 1.55
C ARG A 63 8.68 -5.36 0.24
N VAL A 64 9.13 -4.59 -0.74
CA VAL A 64 9.70 -5.09 -1.99
C VAL A 64 11.00 -4.36 -2.27
N GLY A 65 12.11 -5.10 -2.29
CA GLY A 65 13.44 -4.52 -2.37
C GLY A 65 13.73 -3.56 -1.21
N SER A 66 14.07 -2.31 -1.53
CA SER A 66 14.31 -1.24 -0.57
C SER A 66 13.06 -0.44 -0.21
N ARG A 67 11.89 -0.70 -0.82
CA ARG A 67 10.67 0.07 -0.56
C ARG A 67 9.79 -0.66 0.45
N HIS A 68 9.39 0.08 1.47
CA HIS A 68 8.48 -0.32 2.54
C HIS A 68 7.13 0.37 2.31
N SER A 69 6.03 -0.35 2.57
CA SER A 69 4.68 0.20 2.47
C SER A 69 3.78 -0.22 3.62
N LEU A 70 2.85 0.68 3.94
CA LEU A 70 1.70 0.42 4.78
C LEU A 70 0.48 1.07 4.11
N THR A 71 -0.56 0.29 3.89
CA THR A 71 -1.82 0.74 3.29
C THR A 71 -2.98 0.32 4.18
N TRP A 72 -3.95 1.21 4.38
CA TRP A 72 -5.14 0.95 5.18
C TRP A 72 -6.36 1.65 4.60
N GLU A 73 -7.54 1.07 4.86
CA GLU A 73 -8.85 1.67 4.61
C GLU A 73 -9.26 2.49 5.84
N ASP A 74 -9.76 3.71 5.61
CA ASP A 74 -10.37 4.59 6.63
C ASP A 74 -11.81 4.15 6.94
#